data_AF-G4A5C0-F1
#
_entry.id   AF-G4A5C0-F1
#
_cell.length_a   1.000
_cell.length_b   1.000
_cell.length_c   1.000
_cell.angle_alpha   90.00
_cell.angle_beta   90.00
_cell.angle_gamma   90.00
#
_symmetry.space_group_name_H-M   'P 1'
#
loop_
_entity.id
_entity.type
_entity.pdbx_description
1 polymer ?
#
loop_
_entity_poly.entity_id
_entity_poly.type
_entity_poly.pdbx_seq_one_letter_code
_entity_poly.pdbx_strand_id
1 'polypeptide(L)'
;MKHNLFILYGAANTGKTTTFNELLKSACDQFLDKLVYFERSENCADFLAVFQNKNVKVGLYSSGDNEWHVSHNLYGLHHQNCNFIFGTSRTQGGSCQAVNNYADLFYSGDDSIKWHKKESATDRDNNKMAKELFSTLKKLLVE
;
A
#
# COMPACT_ATOMS: atom_id res chain seq x y z
N MET A 1 13.86 2.42 10.31
CA MET A 1 12.41 2.71 10.47
C MET A 1 11.75 1.50 11.14
N LYS A 2 10.68 1.68 11.95
CA LYS A 2 10.07 0.60 12.77
C LYS A 2 9.10 -0.31 11.99
N HIS A 3 8.48 0.20 10.92
CA HIS A 3 7.41 -0.48 10.18
C HIS A 3 7.86 -0.80 8.74
N ASN A 4 7.46 -1.96 8.24
CA ASN A 4 7.66 -2.39 6.85
C ASN A 4 6.37 -2.31 6.02
N LEU A 5 5.22 -2.45 6.67
CA LEU A 5 3.91 -2.42 6.04
C LEU A 5 3.12 -1.19 6.46
N PHE A 6 2.49 -0.51 5.50
CA PHE A 6 1.62 0.66 5.72
C PHE A 6 0.26 0.37 5.12
N ILE A 7 -0.70 -0.04 5.95
CA ILE A 7 -1.94 -0.63 5.49
C ILE A 7 -3.12 0.30 5.78
N LEU A 8 -3.77 0.78 4.73
CA LEU A 8 -5.03 1.51 4.82
C LEU A 8 -6.19 0.54 4.95
N TYR A 9 -6.83 0.50 6.11
CA TYR A 9 -7.89 -0.44 6.41
C TYR A 9 -9.22 0.24 6.70
N GLY A 10 -10.32 -0.43 6.40
CA GLY A 10 -11.66 0.04 6.69
C GLY A 10 -12.72 -0.83 6.04
N ALA A 11 -13.99 -0.51 6.32
CA ALA A 11 -15.13 -1.22 5.74
C ALA A 11 -15.11 -1.22 4.20
N ALA A 12 -15.92 -2.07 3.57
CA ALA A 12 -16.12 -2.02 2.12
C ALA A 12 -16.62 -0.62 1.70
N ASN A 13 -16.28 -0.20 0.49
CA ASN A 13 -16.74 1.07 -0.09
C ASN A 13 -16.39 2.36 0.70
N THR A 14 -15.34 2.35 1.54
CA THR A 14 -14.85 3.54 2.25
C THR A 14 -13.87 4.41 1.45
N GLY A 15 -13.72 4.16 0.13
CA GLY A 15 -12.84 4.95 -0.73
C GLY A 15 -11.34 4.57 -0.67
N LYS A 16 -11.00 3.35 -0.22
CA LYS A 16 -9.60 2.89 -0.14
C LYS A 16 -8.89 2.90 -1.50
N THR A 17 -9.51 2.32 -2.53
CA THR A 17 -8.97 2.31 -3.90
C THR A 17 -8.78 3.73 -4.44
N THR A 18 -9.75 4.63 -4.21
CA THR A 18 -9.64 6.05 -4.58
C THR A 18 -8.46 6.72 -3.89
N THR A 19 -8.32 6.53 -2.57
CA THR A 19 -7.21 7.07 -1.78
C THR A 19 -5.86 6.60 -2.30
N PHE A 20 -5.74 5.31 -2.67
CA PHE A 20 -4.51 4.76 -3.22
C PHE A 20 -4.21 5.26 -4.64
N ASN A 21 -5.22 5.53 -5.45
CA ASN A 21 -5.03 6.17 -6.75
C ASN A 21 -4.56 7.63 -6.60
N GLU A 22 -5.07 8.38 -5.60
CA GLU A 22 -4.55 9.71 -5.26
C GLU A 22 -3.11 9.67 -4.74
N LEU A 23 -2.77 8.68 -3.91
CA LEU A 23 -1.40 8.42 -3.46
C LEU A 23 -0.47 8.12 -4.65
N LEU A 24 -0.88 7.22 -5.55
CA LEU A 24 -0.12 6.86 -6.74
C LEU A 24 0.10 8.08 -7.63
N LYS A 25 -0.94 8.88 -7.87
CA LYS A 25 -0.83 10.13 -8.64
C LYS A 25 0.22 11.06 -8.02
N SER A 26 0.14 11.29 -6.71
CA SER A 26 1.11 12.14 -5.99
C SER A 26 2.53 11.58 -6.06
N ALA A 27 2.68 10.26 -5.99
CA ALA A 27 3.96 9.58 -6.14
C ALA A 27 4.53 9.73 -7.55
N CYS A 28 3.73 9.54 -8.60
CA CYS A 28 4.15 9.77 -9.97
C CYS A 28 4.50 11.24 -10.24
N ASP A 29 3.71 12.19 -9.75
CA ASP A 29 3.96 13.62 -9.94
C ASP A 29 5.33 14.06 -9.39
N GLN A 30 5.86 13.39 -8.36
CA GLN A 30 7.13 13.74 -7.72
C GLN A 30 8.28 12.76 -8.00
N PHE A 31 7.99 11.50 -8.30
CA PHE A 31 8.96 10.40 -8.34
C PHE A 31 8.77 9.48 -9.56
N LEU A 32 8.26 10.01 -10.67
CA LEU A 32 8.08 9.22 -11.90
C LEU A 32 9.39 8.59 -12.38
N ASP A 33 10.52 9.29 -12.23
CA ASP A 33 11.86 8.80 -12.57
C ASP A 33 12.30 7.58 -11.74
N LYS A 34 11.62 7.35 -10.60
CA LYS A 34 11.87 6.22 -9.70
C LYS A 34 10.87 5.08 -9.88
N LEU A 35 9.87 5.21 -10.74
CA LEU A 35 8.90 4.15 -11.00
C LEU A 35 9.56 3.04 -11.85
N VAL A 36 9.76 1.86 -11.26
CA VAL A 36 10.45 0.73 -11.91
C VAL A 36 9.53 -0.43 -12.30
N TYR A 37 8.32 -0.47 -11.76
CA TYR A 37 7.29 -1.43 -12.14
C TYR A 37 5.91 -0.79 -11.99
N PHE A 38 5.03 -1.05 -12.97
CA PHE A 38 3.64 -0.63 -12.90
C PHE A 38 2.76 -1.61 -13.65
N GLU A 39 1.69 -2.02 -13.00
CA GLU A 39 0.65 -2.86 -13.55
C GLU A 39 -0.70 -2.32 -13.08
N ARG A 40 -1.69 -2.32 -13.98
CA ARG A 40 -3.07 -1.95 -13.68
C ARG A 40 -3.99 -3.01 -14.22
N SER A 41 -4.95 -3.43 -13.40
CA SER A 41 -5.95 -4.42 -13.82
C SER A 41 -6.80 -3.84 -14.95
N GLU A 42 -6.97 -4.61 -16.02
CA GLU A 42 -7.88 -4.24 -17.11
C GLU A 42 -9.29 -4.03 -16.57
N ASN A 43 -9.90 -2.88 -16.88
CA ASN A 43 -11.24 -2.48 -16.45
C ASN A 43 -11.43 -2.23 -14.94
N CYS A 44 -10.37 -2.16 -14.13
CA CYS A 44 -10.46 -1.74 -12.72
C CYS A 44 -9.52 -0.57 -12.40
N ALA A 45 -9.84 0.16 -11.34
CA ALA A 45 -8.97 1.19 -10.76
C ALA A 45 -7.80 0.59 -9.96
N ASP A 46 -7.71 -0.74 -9.88
CA ASP A 46 -6.70 -1.42 -9.08
C ASP A 46 -5.34 -1.53 -9.77
N PHE A 47 -4.27 -1.37 -8.98
CA PHE A 47 -2.91 -1.35 -9.50
C PHE A 47 -1.91 -2.01 -8.54
N LEU A 48 -0.76 -2.33 -9.11
CA LEU A 48 0.49 -2.68 -8.44
C LEU A 48 1.59 -1.75 -8.97
N ALA A 49 2.32 -1.07 -8.08
CA ALA A 49 3.39 -0.16 -8.47
C ALA A 49 4.63 -0.37 -7.59
N VAL A 50 5.81 -0.18 -8.15
CA VAL A 50 7.07 -0.25 -7.42
C VAL A 50 7.90 0.98 -7.75
N PHE A 51 8.28 1.71 -6.71
CA PHE A 51 9.23 2.82 -6.80
C PHE A 51 10.57 2.39 -6.20
N GLN A 52 11.68 2.78 -6.82
CA GLN A 52 13.02 2.47 -6.34
C GLN A 52 13.92 3.70 -6.34
N ASN A 53 14.58 3.95 -5.20
CA ASN A 53 15.67 4.91 -5.07
C ASN A 53 16.87 4.20 -4.46
N LYS A 54 17.98 4.07 -5.21
CA LYS A 54 19.17 3.32 -4.77
C LYS A 54 18.78 1.89 -4.31
N ASN A 55 19.04 1.59 -3.04
CA ASN A 55 18.78 0.30 -2.39
C ASN A 55 17.41 0.23 -1.69
N VAL A 56 16.60 1.29 -1.78
CA VAL A 56 15.25 1.34 -1.21
C VAL A 56 14.22 1.11 -2.31
N LYS A 57 13.38 0.10 -2.12
CA LYS A 57 12.28 -0.25 -3.00
C LYS A 57 10.96 -0.26 -2.22
N VAL A 58 9.98 0.50 -2.71
CA VAL A 58 8.67 0.69 -2.08
C VAL A 58 7.59 0.19 -3.03
N GLY A 59 6.82 -0.79 -2.58
CA GLY A 59 5.68 -1.34 -3.31
C GLY A 59 4.35 -0.72 -2.89
N LEU A 60 3.44 -0.52 -3.84
CA LEU A 60 2.07 -0.05 -3.59
C LEU A 60 1.09 -1.02 -4.26
N TYR A 61 0.04 -1.40 -3.54
CA TYR A 61 -1.11 -2.11 -4.13
C TYR A 61 -2.43 -1.53 -3.62
N SER A 62 -3.47 -1.53 -4.46
CA SER A 62 -4.78 -0.95 -4.08
C SER A 62 -5.89 -1.97 -3.83
N SER A 63 -5.80 -3.19 -4.38
CA SER A 63 -6.85 -4.19 -4.23
C SER A 63 -6.76 -4.89 -2.87
N GLY A 64 -7.77 -4.69 -2.02
CA GLY A 64 -7.78 -5.15 -0.62
C GLY A 64 -9.04 -5.89 -0.19
N ASP A 65 -9.81 -6.42 -1.14
CA ASP A 65 -11.16 -6.92 -0.89
C ASP A 65 -11.21 -8.32 -0.29
N ASN A 66 -10.34 -9.22 -0.73
CA ASN A 66 -10.29 -10.59 -0.25
C ASN A 66 -8.85 -11.03 0.05
N GLU A 67 -8.74 -12.17 0.71
CA GLU A 67 -7.46 -12.78 1.10
C GLU A 67 -6.55 -13.05 -0.10
N TRP A 68 -7.12 -13.59 -1.18
CA TRP A 68 -6.36 -13.98 -2.36
C TRP A 68 -5.68 -12.78 -3.02
N HIS A 69 -6.40 -11.68 -3.26
CA HIS A 69 -5.83 -10.46 -3.84
C HIS A 69 -4.74 -9.85 -2.95
N VAL A 70 -4.99 -9.76 -1.64
CA VAL A 70 -4.01 -9.18 -0.70
C VAL A 70 -2.75 -10.03 -0.65
N SER A 71 -2.89 -11.34 -0.48
CA SER A 71 -1.76 -12.27 -0.49
C SER A 71 -1.01 -12.19 -1.81
N HIS A 72 -1.70 -12.28 -2.94
CA HIS A 72 -1.09 -12.23 -4.27
C HIS A 72 -0.24 -10.96 -4.46
N ASN A 73 -0.76 -9.79 -4.07
CA ASN A 73 -0.02 -8.54 -4.16
C ASN A 73 1.18 -8.48 -3.19
N LEU A 74 0.99 -8.90 -1.93
CA LEU A 74 2.06 -8.89 -0.93
C LEU A 74 3.22 -9.80 -1.35
N TYR A 75 2.91 -11.02 -1.80
CA TYR A 75 3.92 -11.93 -2.35
C TYR A 75 4.51 -11.38 -3.65
N GLY A 76 3.72 -10.80 -4.55
CA GLY A 76 4.24 -10.16 -5.77
C GLY A 76 5.28 -9.08 -5.46
N LEU A 77 5.00 -8.21 -4.51
CA LEU A 77 5.92 -7.16 -4.06
C LEU A 77 7.12 -7.71 -3.29
N HIS A 78 6.94 -8.80 -2.55
CA HIS A 78 8.03 -9.52 -1.89
C HIS A 78 9.03 -10.07 -2.92
N HIS A 79 8.55 -10.73 -3.98
CA HIS A 79 9.42 -11.26 -5.05
C HIS A 79 10.14 -10.14 -5.82
N GLN A 80 9.56 -8.94 -5.85
CA GLN A 80 10.23 -7.74 -6.36
C GLN A 80 11.30 -7.19 -5.40
N ASN A 81 11.50 -7.79 -4.21
CA ASN A 81 12.40 -7.34 -3.15
C ASN A 81 12.06 -5.93 -2.61
N CYS A 82 10.76 -5.63 -2.45
CA CYS A 82 10.36 -4.38 -1.80
C CYS A 82 10.74 -4.38 -0.31
N ASN A 83 11.40 -3.32 0.15
CA ASN A 83 11.74 -3.13 1.57
C ASN A 83 10.52 -2.67 2.39
N PHE A 84 9.64 -1.89 1.75
CA PHE A 84 8.44 -1.34 2.34
C PHE A 84 7.26 -1.54 1.39
N ILE A 85 6.07 -1.81 1.95
CA ILE A 85 4.86 -2.02 1.17
C ILE A 85 3.72 -1.17 1.72
N PHE A 86 3.04 -0.46 0.84
CA PHE A 86 1.81 0.26 1.09
C PHE A 86 0.66 -0.52 0.46
N GLY A 87 -0.40 -0.72 1.24
CA GLY A 87 -1.48 -1.60 0.83
C GLY A 87 -2.84 -1.20 1.36
N THR A 88 -3.87 -1.86 0.87
CA THR A 88 -5.22 -1.78 1.42
C THR A 88 -5.65 -3.12 2.01
N SER A 89 -6.55 -3.06 2.99
CA SER A 89 -7.20 -4.25 3.57
C SER A 89 -8.59 -3.92 4.11
N ARG A 90 -9.40 -4.94 4.42
CA ARG A 90 -10.64 -4.75 5.19
C ARG A 90 -10.33 -4.75 6.68
N THR A 91 -11.27 -4.25 7.48
CA THR A 91 -11.11 -4.22 8.95
C THR A 91 -10.96 -5.61 9.56
N GLN A 92 -11.65 -6.60 9.01
CA GLN A 92 -11.70 -7.98 9.50
C GLN A 92 -11.83 -8.96 8.33
N GLY A 93 -11.59 -10.24 8.61
CA GLY A 93 -11.70 -11.33 7.64
C GLY A 93 -10.39 -11.61 6.88
N GLY A 94 -10.50 -12.36 5.79
CA GLY A 94 -9.35 -12.92 5.08
C GLY A 94 -8.33 -11.90 4.56
N SER A 95 -8.74 -10.70 4.14
CA SER A 95 -7.77 -9.65 3.73
C SER A 95 -6.96 -9.10 4.90
N CYS A 96 -7.54 -9.03 6.09
CA CYS A 96 -6.81 -8.63 7.31
C CYS A 96 -5.88 -9.76 7.76
N GLN A 97 -6.36 -11.01 7.72
CA GLN A 97 -5.54 -12.19 8.04
C GLN A 97 -4.34 -12.33 7.09
N ALA A 98 -4.52 -12.11 5.78
CA ALA A 98 -3.43 -12.12 4.80
C ALA A 98 -2.29 -11.16 5.17
N VAL A 99 -2.62 -9.93 5.57
CA VAL A 99 -1.61 -8.94 5.99
C VAL A 99 -0.85 -9.42 7.22
N ASN A 100 -1.57 -9.88 8.25
CA ASN A 100 -0.95 -10.33 9.50
C ASN A 100 -0.07 -11.56 9.27
N ASN A 101 -0.59 -12.59 8.58
CA ASN A 101 0.16 -13.80 8.26
C ASN A 101 1.44 -13.51 7.45
N TYR A 102 1.36 -12.59 6.47
CA TYR A 102 2.52 -12.16 5.72
C TYR A 102 3.55 -11.46 6.62
N ALA A 103 3.09 -10.59 7.53
CA ALA A 103 3.97 -9.88 8.44
C ALA A 103 4.68 -10.85 9.40
N ASP A 104 3.95 -11.81 9.97
CA ASP A 104 4.50 -12.84 10.86
C ASP A 104 5.54 -13.71 10.15
N LEU A 105 5.36 -13.98 8.86
CA LEU A 105 6.26 -14.81 8.07
C LEU A 105 7.57 -14.11 7.70
N PHE A 106 7.53 -12.81 7.40
CA PHE A 106 8.67 -12.09 6.81
C PHE A 106 9.30 -11.02 7.69
N TYR A 107 8.63 -10.60 8.77
CA TYR A 107 9.13 -9.55 9.65
C TYR A 107 9.17 -10.01 11.11
N SER A 108 10.33 -9.85 11.72
CA SER A 108 10.55 -10.20 13.13
C SER A 108 10.15 -9.02 14.02
N GLY A 109 8.85 -8.86 14.29
CA GLY A 109 8.38 -7.91 15.31
C GLY A 109 6.93 -7.49 15.19
N ASP A 110 6.28 -7.35 16.36
CA ASP A 110 4.87 -6.96 16.53
C ASP A 110 4.51 -5.59 15.92
N ASP A 111 5.53 -4.77 15.64
CA ASP A 111 5.40 -3.44 15.08
C ASP A 111 5.71 -3.36 13.58
N SER A 112 5.78 -4.49 12.86
CA SER A 112 6.08 -4.48 11.42
C SER A 112 4.98 -3.81 10.58
N ILE A 113 3.73 -3.78 11.08
CA ILE A 113 2.58 -3.17 10.40
C ILE A 113 2.17 -1.85 11.04
N LYS A 114 2.05 -0.81 10.23
CA LYS A 114 1.37 0.43 10.57
C LYS A 114 -0.01 0.48 9.92
N TRP A 115 -1.04 0.40 10.75
CA TRP A 115 -2.43 0.45 10.32
C TRP A 115 -2.95 1.90 10.27
N HIS A 116 -3.49 2.29 9.12
CA HIS A 116 -4.14 3.57 8.87
C HIS A 116 -5.63 3.35 8.69
N LYS A 117 -6.45 3.81 9.65
CA LYS A 117 -7.91 3.64 9.57
C LYS A 117 -8.50 4.60 8.54
N LYS A 118 -9.38 4.07 7.69
CA LYS A 118 -10.20 4.83 6.72
C LYS A 118 -11.63 4.93 7.23
N GLU A 119 -12.15 6.15 7.32
CA GLU A 119 -13.44 6.40 7.99
C GLU A 119 -14.59 6.62 7.01
N SER A 120 -14.39 7.33 5.90
CA SER A 120 -15.48 7.70 4.99
C SER A 120 -15.03 7.81 3.53
N ALA A 121 -15.90 7.58 2.55
CA ALA A 121 -15.50 7.70 1.13
C ALA A 121 -15.36 9.14 0.61
N THR A 122 -15.36 10.16 1.47
CA THR A 122 -15.37 11.57 1.07
C THR A 122 -14.02 12.01 0.48
N ASP A 123 -14.04 12.94 -0.47
CA ASP A 123 -12.82 13.52 -1.05
C ASP A 123 -11.91 14.12 0.03
N ARG A 124 -12.48 14.73 1.06
CA ARG A 124 -11.71 15.27 2.19
C ARG A 124 -10.92 14.17 2.90
N ASP A 125 -11.55 13.04 3.21
CA ASP A 125 -10.90 11.91 3.89
C ASP A 125 -9.91 11.19 2.97
N ASN A 126 -10.27 10.97 1.70
CA ASN A 126 -9.37 10.39 0.69
C ASN A 126 -8.08 11.22 0.57
N ASN A 127 -8.22 12.53 0.33
CA ASN A 127 -7.08 13.43 0.17
C ASN A 127 -6.24 13.53 1.45
N LYS A 128 -6.88 13.53 2.63
CA LYS A 128 -6.16 13.54 3.90
C LYS A 128 -5.29 12.29 4.04
N MET A 129 -5.89 11.10 3.87
CA MET A 129 -5.18 9.83 4.02
C MET A 129 -4.11 9.64 2.94
N ALA A 130 -4.38 10.03 1.70
CA ALA A 130 -3.40 10.01 0.62
C ALA A 130 -2.19 10.90 0.94
N LYS A 131 -2.41 12.11 1.46
CA LYS A 131 -1.32 13.02 1.89
C LYS A 131 -0.49 12.46 3.05
N GLU A 132 -1.13 11.83 4.03
CA GLU A 132 -0.44 11.20 5.17
C GLU A 132 0.45 10.03 4.71
N LEU A 133 -0.09 9.14 3.87
CA LEU A 133 0.67 8.03 3.29
C LEU A 133 1.79 8.55 2.38
N PHE A 134 1.51 9.58 1.57
CA PHE A 134 2.50 10.19 0.68
C PHE A 134 3.66 10.83 1.45
N SER A 135 3.39 11.50 2.58
CA SER A 135 4.44 12.04 3.45
C SER A 135 5.39 10.94 3.94
N THR A 136 4.85 9.74 4.20
CA THR A 136 5.64 8.58 4.63
C THR A 136 6.44 7.99 3.47
N LEU A 137 5.79 7.77 2.32
CA LEU A 137 6.45 7.31 1.09
C LEU A 137 7.58 8.24 0.65
N LYS A 138 7.36 9.55 0.72
CA LYS A 138 8.36 10.57 0.42
C LYS A 138 9.61 10.44 1.28
N LYS A 139 9.46 10.19 2.59
CA LYS A 139 10.61 9.99 3.49
C LYS A 139 11.42 8.76 3.06
N LEU A 140 10.72 7.66 2.75
CA LEU A 140 11.34 6.40 2.31
C LEU A 140 12.11 6.53 0.99
N LEU A 141 11.60 7.31 0.03
CA LEU A 141 12.20 7.44 -1.31
C LEU A 141 13.23 8.58 -1.44
N VAL A 142 13.48 9.36 -0.38
CA VAL A 142 14.44 10.47 -0.37
C VAL A 142 15.68 10.15 0.47
N GLU A 143 15.59 9.19 1.40
CA GLU A 143 16.75 8.52 2.01
C GLU A 143 17.63 7.83 0.92
#